data_AF-A0A0F9X106-F1
#
_entry.id   AF-A0A0F9X106-F1
#
_cell.length_a   1.000
_cell.length_b   1.000
_cell.length_c   1.000
_cell.angle_alpha   90.00
_cell.angle_beta   90.00
_cell.angle_gamma   90.00
#
_symmetry.space_group_name_H-M   'P 1'
#
loop_
_entity.id
_entity.type
_entity.pdbx_description
1 polymer ?
#
loop_
_entity_poly.entity_id
_entity_poly.type
_entity_poly.pdbx_seq_one_letter_code
_entity_poly.pdbx_strand_id
1 'polypeptide(L)'
;MTIQMVYPSTAIDMLGPYLAAKVTCPACQHENLLVRTEGPVSPVKAVDVCSHIRAHIIDDDGESVFEFEYTPISFAGVQAPHAR
;
A
#
# COMPACT_ATOMS: atom_id res chain seq x y z
N MET A 1 -7.24 -4.65 15.03
CA MET A 1 -6.08 -4.64 14.13
C MET A 1 -6.40 -5.55 12.96
N THR A 2 -6.40 -4.98 11.76
CA THR A 2 -6.66 -5.67 10.50
C THR A 2 -5.39 -5.57 9.68
N ILE A 3 -4.94 -6.71 9.17
CA ILE A 3 -3.77 -6.82 8.29
C ILE A 3 -4.30 -7.09 6.89
N GLN A 4 -3.85 -6.30 5.91
CA GLN A 4 -4.21 -6.49 4.51
C GLN A 4 -2.97 -6.50 3.64
N MET A 5 -2.86 -7.53 2.80
CA MET A 5 -1.83 -7.66 1.78
C MET A 5 -2.32 -7.00 0.49
N VAL A 6 -1.49 -6.15 -0.10
CA VAL A 6 -1.81 -5.41 -1.32
C VAL A 6 -0.64 -5.49 -2.29
N TYR A 7 -0.94 -5.85 -3.54
CA TYR A 7 0.03 -5.84 -4.62
C TYR A 7 0.23 -4.42 -5.14
N PRO A 8 1.46 -4.03 -5.51
CA PRO A 8 1.69 -2.77 -6.18
C PRO A 8 0.96 -2.73 -7.52
N SER A 9 0.67 -1.51 -7.96
CA SER A 9 0.14 -1.25 -9.29
C SER A 9 1.07 -1.86 -10.34
N THR A 10 0.47 -2.55 -11.31
CA THR A 10 1.14 -3.05 -12.51
C THR A 10 1.29 -1.98 -13.59
N ALA A 11 0.79 -0.76 -13.34
CA ALA A 11 1.03 0.36 -14.22
C ALA A 11 2.54 0.68 -14.25
N ILE A 12 3.11 0.65 -15.46
CA ILE A 12 4.52 0.94 -15.68
C ILE A 12 4.72 2.45 -15.54
N ASP A 13 5.12 2.89 -14.35
CA ASP A 13 5.52 4.25 -14.07
C ASP A 13 7.05 4.31 -13.87
N MET A 14 7.70 5.25 -14.53
CA MET A 14 9.15 5.48 -14.42
C MET A 14 9.39 6.81 -13.71
N LEU A 15 10.19 6.78 -12.64
CA LEU A 15 10.64 7.96 -11.93
C LEU A 15 12.12 8.20 -12.22
N GLY A 16 12.38 8.93 -13.31
CA GLY A 16 13.73 9.04 -13.88
C GLY A 16 14.20 7.69 -14.45
N PRO A 17 15.37 7.16 -14.04
CA PRO A 17 15.84 5.86 -14.50
C PRO A 17 15.24 4.67 -13.72
N TYR A 18 14.42 4.92 -12.70
CA TYR A 18 13.92 3.89 -11.77
C TYR A 18 12.48 3.49 -12.06
N LEU A 19 12.18 2.21 -11.87
CA LEU A 19 10.82 1.69 -11.98
C LEU A 19 10.05 2.01 -10.70
N ALA A 20 8.96 2.77 -10.79
CA ALA A 20 8.11 3.10 -9.67
C ALA A 20 7.19 1.92 -9.34
N ALA A 21 7.20 1.50 -8.09
CA ALA A 21 6.23 0.58 -7.51
C ALA A 21 5.29 1.40 -6.62
N LYS A 22 4.06 1.62 -7.10
CA LYS A 22 3.04 2.37 -6.35
C LYS A 22 2.09 1.40 -5.68
N VAL A 23 1.68 1.68 -4.44
CA VAL A 23 0.68 0.86 -3.75
C VAL A 23 -0.25 1.74 -2.92
N THR A 24 -1.56 1.61 -3.13
CA THR A 24 -2.55 2.42 -2.42
C THR A 24 -2.87 1.79 -1.08
N CYS A 25 -2.73 2.55 0.00
CA CYS A 25 -3.10 2.07 1.33
C CYS A 25 -4.63 1.95 1.44
N PRO A 26 -5.17 0.79 1.84
CA PRO A 26 -6.62 0.62 1.97
C PRO A 26 -7.23 1.46 3.09
N ALA A 27 -6.43 1.83 4.10
CA ALA A 27 -6.89 2.55 5.29
C ALA A 27 -7.00 4.06 5.09
N CYS A 28 -5.94 4.69 4.57
CA CYS A 28 -5.85 6.14 4.43
C CYS A 28 -5.96 6.63 2.99
N GLN A 29 -6.10 5.71 2.02
CA GLN A 29 -6.15 6.01 0.58
C GLN A 29 -4.92 6.77 0.05
N HIS A 30 -3.84 6.80 0.84
CA HIS A 30 -2.57 7.39 0.43
C HIS A 30 -1.87 6.47 -0.59
N GLU A 31 -1.43 7.03 -1.70
CA GLU A 31 -0.62 6.36 -2.71
C GLU A 31 0.83 6.30 -2.23
N ASN A 32 1.27 5.12 -1.77
CA ASN A 32 2.65 4.92 -1.35
C ASN A 32 3.52 4.75 -2.59
N LEU A 33 4.58 5.54 -2.68
CA LEU A 33 5.53 5.57 -3.78
C LEU A 33 6.85 4.93 -3.36
N LEU A 34 7.19 3.84 -4.02
CA LEU A 34 8.45 3.13 -3.86
C LEU A 34 9.17 3.04 -5.21
N VAL A 35 10.49 2.94 -5.20
CA VAL A 35 11.30 2.84 -6.43
C VAL A 35 12.21 1.62 -6.40
N ARG A 36 12.26 0.90 -7.52
CA ARG A 36 13.19 -0.22 -7.73
C ARG A 36 14.51 0.33 -8.25
N THR A 37 15.58 0.12 -7.48
CA THR A 37 16.90 0.69 -7.77
C THR A 37 17.74 -0.15 -8.73
N GLU A 38 17.50 -1.47 -8.82
CA GLU A 38 18.37 -2.39 -9.55
C GLU A 38 17.63 -3.21 -10.62
N GLY A 39 16.34 -3.52 -10.44
CA GLY A 39 15.57 -4.29 -11.42
C GLY A 39 14.14 -4.63 -10.98
N PRO A 40 13.34 -5.35 -11.79
CA PRO A 40 11.94 -5.62 -11.52
C PRO A 40 11.66 -6.39 -10.22
N VAL A 41 12.61 -7.21 -9.79
CA VAL A 41 12.54 -8.01 -8.55
C VAL A 41 13.47 -7.49 -7.46
N SER A 42 14.14 -6.34 -7.68
CA SER A 42 15.06 -5.79 -6.70
C SER A 42 14.31 -5.26 -5.48
N PRO A 43 15.01 -5.12 -4.33
CA PRO A 43 14.50 -4.35 -3.20
C PRO A 43 14.01 -2.98 -3.66
N VAL A 44 12.95 -2.51 -3.00
CA VAL A 44 12.39 -1.18 -3.25
C VAL A 44 12.91 -0.20 -2.21
N LYS A 45 13.17 1.03 -2.64
CA LYS A 45 13.44 2.14 -1.75
C LYS A 45 12.15 2.92 -1.53
N ALA A 46 11.78 3.12 -0.26
CA ALA A 46 10.68 4.00 0.10
C ALA A 46 11.02 5.45 -0.28
N VAL A 47 10.15 6.09 -1.05
CA VAL A 47 10.25 7.51 -1.38
C VAL A 47 9.20 8.29 -0.60
N ASP A 48 7.94 7.84 -0.66
CA ASP A 48 6.84 8.39 0.11
C ASP A 48 5.93 7.24 0.57
N VAL A 49 5.80 7.05 1.88
CA VAL A 49 5.04 5.93 2.46
C VAL A 49 4.28 6.39 3.70
N CYS A 50 3.06 5.89 3.86
CA CYS A 50 2.26 6.10 5.06
C CYS A 50 2.71 5.20 6.22
N SER A 51 2.34 5.56 7.45
CA SER A 51 2.68 4.81 8.67
C SER A 51 1.97 3.45 8.81
N HIS A 52 1.03 3.12 7.92
CA HIS A 52 0.30 1.85 7.95
C HIS A 52 1.07 0.70 7.29
N ILE A 53 2.11 1.00 6.48
CA ILE A 53 2.93 -0.03 5.86
C ILE A 53 3.83 -0.67 6.92
N ARG A 54 3.82 -2.00 7.00
CA ARG A 54 4.59 -2.75 7.99
C ARG A 54 5.70 -3.58 7.38
N ALA A 55 5.40 -4.26 6.28
CA ALA A 55 6.33 -5.15 5.63
C ALA A 55 6.23 -5.04 4.11
N HIS A 56 7.36 -5.29 3.47
CA HIS A 56 7.48 -5.59 2.04
C HIS A 56 8.01 -7.01 1.92
N ILE A 57 7.26 -7.86 1.23
CA ILE A 57 7.55 -9.27 1.03
C ILE A 57 7.70 -9.49 -0.48
N ILE A 58 8.66 -10.31 -0.87
CA ILE A 58 8.78 -10.80 -2.24
C ILE A 58 8.34 -12.27 -2.18
N ASP A 59 7.34 -12.64 -2.96
CA ASP A 59 6.84 -14.01 -3.01
C ASP A 59 7.74 -14.92 -3.87
N ASP A 60 7.41 -16.21 -3.92
CA ASP A 60 8.20 -17.22 -4.63
C ASP A 60 8.23 -16.99 -6.15
N ASP A 61 7.29 -16.21 -6.69
CA ASP A 61 7.23 -15.80 -8.10
C ASP A 61 8.02 -14.50 -8.37
N GLY A 62 8.60 -13.89 -7.33
CA GLY A 62 9.36 -12.64 -7.42
C GLY A 62 8.48 -11.39 -7.43
N GLU A 63 7.17 -11.53 -7.21
CA GLU A 63 6.26 -10.40 -7.12
C GLU A 63 6.35 -9.74 -5.75
N SER A 64 6.14 -8.42 -5.72
CA SER A 64 6.18 -7.66 -4.47
C SER A 64 4.80 -7.58 -3.85
N VAL A 65 4.72 -7.85 -2.55
CA VAL A 65 3.49 -7.77 -1.76
C VAL A 65 3.75 -6.87 -0.56
N PHE A 66 2.83 -5.94 -0.29
CA PHE A 66 2.94 -5.01 0.83
C PHE A 66 1.89 -5.32 1.90
N GLU A 67 2.35 -5.37 3.14
CA GLU A 67 1.50 -5.58 4.30
C GLU A 67 1.14 -4.24 4.94
N PHE A 68 -0.17 -4.00 5.06
CA PHE A 68 -0.73 -2.85 5.74
C PHE A 68 -1.42 -3.27 7.03
N GLU A 69 -1.07 -2.64 8.13
CA GLU A 69 -1.76 -2.77 9.41
C GLU A 69 -2.57 -1.52 9.69
N TYR A 70 -3.88 -1.69 9.89
CA TYR A 70 -4.76 -0.59 10.29
C TYR A 70 -5.85 -1.09 11.24
N THR A 71 -6.39 -0.17 12.03
CA THR A 71 -7.61 -0.45 12.80
C THR A 71 -8.78 0.10 11.99
N PRO A 72 -9.70 -0.73 11.47
CA PRO A 72 -10.90 -0.22 10.84
C PRO A 72 -11.64 0.60 11.90
N ILE A 73 -11.80 1.89 11.64
CA ILE A 73 -12.67 2.73 12.45
C ILE A 73 -14.09 2.23 12.14
N SER A 74 -14.61 1.33 12.95
CA SER A 74 -16.03 1.01 12.93
C SER A 74 -16.75 2.30 13.33
N PHE A 75 -17.40 2.96 12.38
CA PHE A 75 -18.39 3.98 12.67
C PHE A 75 -19.62 3.32 13.31
N ALA A 76 -19.46 2.78 14.52
CA ALA A 76 -20.54 2.39 15.39
C ALA A 76 -21.09 3.68 16.03
N GLY A 77 -21.88 4.45 15.27
CA GLY A 77 -22.47 5.66 15.83
C GLY A 77 -22.91 6.72 14.82
N VAL A 78 -23.70 6.34 13.81
CA VAL A 78 -24.70 7.30 13.30
C VAL A 78 -26.05 6.64 13.50
N GLN A 79 -26.61 6.81 14.71
CA GLN A 79 -28.04 6.62 14.90
C GLN A 79 -28.73 7.58 13.92
N ALA A 80 -29.44 7.00 12.95
CA ALA A 80 -30.33 7.74 12.09
C ALA A 80 -31.28 8.58 12.97
N PRO A 81 -31.40 9.91 12.77
CA PRO A 81 -32.42 10.65 13.48
C PRO A 81 -33.79 10.13 13.02
N HIS A 82 -34.54 9.63 13.99
CA HIS A 82 -35.97 9.35 13.89
C HIS A 82 -36.67 10.53 13.21
N ALA A 83 -37.15 10.33 11.98
CA ALA A 83 -38.16 11.20 11.40
C ALA A 83 -39.52 10.75 11.96
N ARG A 84 -40.16 11.65 12.71
CA ARG A 84 -41.55 11.56 13.15
C ARG A 84 -42.50 11.89 12.00
#